data_AF-A0A1N7SW29-F1
#
_entry.id   AF-A0A1N7SW29-F1
#
_cell.length_a   1.000
_cell.length_b   1.000
_cell.length_c   1.000
_cell.angle_alpha   90.00
_cell.angle_beta   90.00
_cell.angle_gamma   90.00
#
_symmetry.space_group_name_H-M   'P 1'
#
loop_
_entity.id
_entity.type
_entity.pdbx_description
1 polymer ?
#
loop_
_entity_poly.entity_id
_entity_poly.type
_entity_poly.pdbx_seq_one_letter_code
_entity_poly.pdbx_strand_id
1 'polypeptide(L)'
;MFESSEQLPPNLELMARGEVPHYVLIFDRSEAARKALDFVAQEGLPELKARLKSPAFLVWQLSGLEFVAIWGTWGYSGGLTVPTKNINALLEETLPVVMERTAEKGGLCMFLVAVTPEYQERILERLAELQPTVGSC
;
A
#
# COMPACT_ATOMS: atom_id res chain seq x y z
N MET A 1 -15.12 -21.59 -25.30
CA MET A 1 -15.47 -21.86 -23.89
C MET A 1 -14.31 -21.28 -23.09
N PHE A 2 -14.47 -20.06 -22.58
CA PHE A 2 -13.40 -19.32 -21.90
C PHE A 2 -13.42 -19.74 -20.43
N GLU A 3 -12.49 -20.62 -20.06
CA GLU A 3 -12.09 -20.77 -18.66
C GLU A 3 -10.97 -19.77 -18.41
N SER A 4 -11.31 -18.63 -17.82
CA SER A 4 -10.35 -17.70 -17.25
C SER A 4 -10.88 -17.27 -15.90
N SER A 5 -10.84 -18.20 -14.95
CA SER A 5 -10.69 -17.84 -13.55
C SER A 5 -9.27 -17.32 -13.36
N GLU A 6 -9.04 -16.07 -13.77
CA GLU A 6 -7.90 -15.31 -13.26
C GLU A 6 -8.11 -15.20 -11.76
N GLN A 7 -7.50 -16.13 -11.03
CA GLN A 7 -7.41 -16.06 -9.59
C GLN A 7 -6.72 -14.73 -9.30
N LEU A 8 -7.50 -13.81 -8.74
CA LEU A 8 -6.97 -12.63 -8.11
C LEU A 8 -5.79 -13.09 -7.23
N PRO A 9 -4.65 -12.37 -7.21
CA PRO A 9 -3.58 -12.64 -6.27
C PRO A 9 -4.18 -13.00 -4.90
N PRO A 10 -3.75 -14.09 -4.22
CA PRO A 10 -4.48 -14.69 -3.09
C PRO A 10 -4.83 -13.69 -1.97
N ASN A 11 -4.09 -12.60 -1.90
CA ASN A 11 -4.30 -11.46 -1.02
C ASN A 11 -5.53 -10.58 -1.38
N LEU A 12 -5.96 -10.49 -2.64
CA LEU A 12 -7.21 -9.85 -3.09
C LEU A 12 -8.47 -10.66 -2.76
N GLU A 13 -8.38 -12.00 -2.70
CA GLU A 13 -9.52 -12.83 -2.27
C GLU A 13 -9.83 -12.65 -0.77
N LEU A 14 -8.81 -12.51 0.07
CA LEU A 14 -8.96 -12.19 1.49
C LEU A 14 -9.62 -10.81 1.70
N MET A 15 -9.37 -9.85 0.80
CA MET A 15 -10.05 -8.55 0.80
C MET A 15 -11.53 -8.67 0.45
N ALA A 16 -11.85 -9.44 -0.60
CA ALA A 16 -13.23 -9.63 -1.04
C ALA A 16 -14.12 -10.27 0.04
N ARG A 17 -13.51 -11.05 0.95
CA ARG A 17 -14.16 -11.66 2.11
C ARG A 17 -14.25 -10.74 3.34
N GLY A 18 -13.64 -9.56 3.30
CA GLY A 18 -13.63 -8.60 4.41
C GLY A 18 -12.70 -8.99 5.56
N GLU A 19 -11.79 -9.95 5.36
CA GLU A 19 -10.91 -10.46 6.41
C GLU A 19 -9.74 -9.51 6.70
N VAL A 20 -9.39 -8.64 5.73
CA VAL A 20 -8.38 -7.58 5.90
C VAL A 20 -8.96 -6.25 5.41
N PRO A 21 -9.47 -5.40 6.32
CA PRO A 21 -10.16 -4.17 5.93
C PRO A 21 -9.20 -3.07 5.46
N HIS A 22 -7.93 -3.10 5.88
CA HIS A 22 -6.95 -2.05 5.56
C HIS A 22 -5.92 -2.53 4.54
N TYR A 23 -5.46 -1.60 3.71
CA TYR A 23 -4.38 -1.85 2.76
C TYR A 23 -3.40 -0.69 2.75
N VAL A 24 -2.14 -1.01 2.45
CA VAL A 24 -1.07 -0.05 2.20
C VAL A 24 -0.37 -0.45 0.92
N LEU A 25 -0.29 0.48 -0.02
CA LEU A 25 0.53 0.36 -1.22
C LEU A 25 1.77 1.22 -1.05
N ILE A 26 2.94 0.67 -1.30
CA ILE A 26 4.21 1.38 -1.24
C ILE A 26 4.89 1.28 -2.61
N PHE A 27 5.15 2.43 -3.21
CA PHE A 27 5.76 2.54 -4.54
C PHE A 27 7.00 3.42 -4.50
N ASP A 28 7.97 3.12 -5.35
CA ASP A 28 9.09 4.00 -5.71
C ASP A 28 9.01 4.40 -7.21
N ARG A 29 10.11 4.87 -7.79
CA ARG A 29 10.19 5.23 -9.23
C ARG A 29 10.66 4.09 -10.13
N SER A 30 10.78 2.87 -9.62
CA SER A 30 11.28 1.72 -10.38
C SER A 30 10.30 1.23 -11.46
N GLU A 31 10.81 0.42 -12.39
CA GLU A 31 9.98 -0.27 -13.38
C GLU A 31 8.99 -1.24 -12.71
N ALA A 32 9.36 -1.85 -11.57
CA ALA A 32 8.48 -2.73 -10.80
C ALA A 32 7.28 -1.96 -10.26
N ALA A 33 7.51 -0.78 -9.66
CA ALA A 33 6.44 0.11 -9.21
C ALA A 33 5.53 0.52 -10.36
N ARG A 34 6.11 0.87 -11.52
CA ARG A 34 5.34 1.25 -12.71
C ARG A 34 4.43 0.12 -13.20
N LYS A 35 4.93 -1.11 -13.28
CA LYS A 35 4.13 -2.29 -13.65
C LYS A 35 3.00 -2.54 -12.65
N ALA A 36 3.27 -2.40 -11.35
CA ALA A 36 2.24 -2.54 -10.32
C ALA A 36 1.16 -1.46 -10.43
N LEU A 37 1.55 -0.21 -10.71
CA LEU A 37 0.62 0.89 -10.94
C LEU A 37 -0.23 0.68 -12.20
N ASP A 38 0.37 0.23 -13.29
CA ASP A 38 -0.34 -0.09 -14.53
C ASP A 38 -1.36 -1.22 -14.31
N PHE A 39 -0.97 -2.27 -13.58
CA PHE A 39 -1.89 -3.34 -13.17
C PHE A 39 -3.05 -2.82 -12.34
N VAL A 40 -2.81 -1.99 -11.32
CA VAL A 40 -3.89 -1.40 -10.51
C VAL A 40 -4.78 -0.49 -11.36
N ALA A 41 -4.22 0.24 -12.31
CA ALA A 41 -4.99 1.12 -13.20
C ALA A 41 -5.90 0.35 -14.18
N GLN A 42 -5.49 -0.85 -14.61
CA GLN A 42 -6.23 -1.68 -15.58
C GLN A 42 -7.17 -2.65 -14.87
N GLU A 43 -6.63 -3.48 -13.98
CA GLU A 43 -7.31 -4.63 -13.35
C GLU A 43 -7.66 -4.39 -11.88
N GLY A 44 -7.13 -3.33 -11.27
CA GLY A 44 -7.39 -3.03 -9.86
C GLY A 44 -8.86 -2.78 -9.54
N LEU A 45 -9.21 -3.04 -8.28
CA LEU A 45 -10.52 -2.74 -7.72
C LEU A 45 -10.81 -1.22 -7.78
N PRO A 46 -12.08 -0.79 -7.91
CA PRO A 46 -12.44 0.62 -8.09
C PRO A 46 -11.87 1.58 -7.05
N GLU A 47 -11.75 1.15 -5.80
CA GLU A 47 -11.21 1.98 -4.72
C GLU A 47 -9.72 2.27 -4.91
N LEU A 48 -8.91 1.26 -5.27
CA LEU A 48 -7.48 1.45 -5.54
C LEU A 48 -7.28 2.37 -6.74
N LYS A 49 -8.08 2.18 -7.79
CA LYS A 49 -8.11 3.07 -8.95
C LYS A 49 -8.42 4.52 -8.56
N ALA A 50 -9.35 4.74 -7.63
CA ALA A 50 -9.67 6.07 -7.13
C ALA A 50 -8.49 6.71 -6.36
N ARG A 51 -7.72 5.93 -5.60
CA ARG A 51 -6.52 6.42 -4.90
C ARG A 51 -5.44 6.89 -5.87
N LEU A 52 -5.23 6.17 -6.96
CA LEU A 52 -4.30 6.57 -8.03
C LEU A 52 -4.74 7.82 -8.79
N LYS A 53 -5.97 8.31 -8.56
CA LYS A 53 -6.47 9.58 -9.11
C LYS A 53 -6.52 10.70 -8.05
N SER A 54 -6.08 10.41 -6.81
CA SER A 54 -6.13 11.39 -5.72
C SER A 54 -5.15 12.55 -5.98
N PRO A 55 -5.48 13.77 -5.51
CA PRO A 55 -4.57 14.92 -5.64
C PRO A 55 -3.18 14.66 -5.06
N ALA A 56 -3.09 13.96 -3.93
CA ALA A 56 -1.81 13.62 -3.28
C ALA A 56 -0.97 12.64 -4.12
N PHE A 57 -1.60 11.67 -4.79
CA PHE A 57 -0.90 10.79 -5.71
C PHE A 57 -0.42 11.53 -6.96
N LEU A 58 -1.25 12.43 -7.52
CA LEU A 58 -0.84 13.30 -8.64
C LEU A 58 0.33 14.21 -8.24
N VAL A 59 0.33 14.75 -7.02
CA VAL A 59 1.47 15.51 -6.48
C VAL A 59 2.72 14.64 -6.47
N TRP A 60 2.65 13.39 -5.99
CA TRP A 60 3.79 12.49 -6.09
C TRP A 60 4.22 12.31 -7.56
N GLN A 61 3.33 11.93 -8.46
CA GLN A 61 3.65 11.70 -9.88
C GLN A 61 4.38 12.88 -10.54
N LEU A 62 3.95 14.11 -10.24
CA LEU A 62 4.52 15.35 -10.80
C LEU A 62 5.72 15.88 -10.01
N SER A 63 5.96 15.37 -8.81
CA SER A 63 7.10 15.75 -7.97
C SER A 63 8.35 14.93 -8.30
N GLY A 64 9.50 15.39 -7.78
CA GLY A 64 10.73 14.59 -7.70
C GLY A 64 10.86 13.79 -6.40
N LEU A 65 9.75 13.52 -5.69
CA LEU A 65 9.77 12.69 -4.47
C LEU A 65 9.90 11.21 -4.84
N GLU A 66 10.73 10.48 -4.11
CA GLU A 66 11.14 9.14 -4.53
C GLU A 66 10.06 8.09 -4.27
N PHE A 67 9.40 8.15 -3.11
CA PHE A 67 8.46 7.12 -2.68
C PHE A 67 7.06 7.70 -2.44
N VAL A 68 6.06 6.82 -2.43
CA VAL A 68 4.71 7.14 -1.96
C VAL A 68 4.14 5.95 -1.20
N ALA A 69 3.50 6.24 -0.07
CA ALA A 69 2.67 5.28 0.66
C ALA A 69 1.19 5.67 0.54
N ILE A 70 0.34 4.71 0.18
CA ILE A 70 -1.11 4.88 0.02
C ILE A 70 -1.80 3.93 0.97
N TRP A 71 -2.36 4.46 2.05
CA TRP A 71 -3.19 3.71 2.99
C TRP A 71 -4.68 3.96 2.73
N GLY A 72 -5.49 2.91 2.84
CA GLY A 72 -6.94 3.00 2.74
C GLY A 72 -7.65 1.89 3.50
N THR A 73 -8.97 2.04 3.62
CA THR A 73 -9.85 1.04 4.22
C THR A 73 -10.99 0.72 3.25
N TRP A 74 -11.16 -0.56 2.94
CA TRP A 74 -12.15 -1.02 1.98
C TRP A 74 -13.57 -0.61 2.36
N GLY A 75 -14.28 0.00 1.40
CA GLY A 75 -15.66 0.43 1.59
C GLY A 75 -15.80 1.75 2.36
N TYR A 76 -14.68 2.44 2.65
CA TYR A 76 -14.67 3.75 3.31
C TYR A 76 -13.96 4.80 2.45
N SER A 77 -14.50 6.02 2.45
CA SER A 77 -13.94 7.14 1.68
C SER A 77 -12.67 7.75 2.30
N GLY A 78 -12.33 7.39 3.53
CA GLY A 78 -11.13 7.86 4.23
C GLY A 78 -9.87 7.13 3.81
N GLY A 79 -8.75 7.85 3.68
CA GLY A 79 -7.44 7.25 3.40
C GLY A 79 -6.34 8.29 3.46
N LEU A 80 -5.11 7.82 3.38
CA LEU A 80 -3.90 8.62 3.54
C LEU A 80 -2.97 8.34 2.35
N THR A 81 -2.45 9.39 1.74
CA THR A 81 -1.44 9.27 0.69
C THR A 81 -0.30 10.19 1.04
N VAL A 82 0.88 9.62 1.25
CA VAL A 82 2.05 10.33 1.74
C VAL A 82 3.20 10.17 0.74
N PRO A 83 3.43 11.18 -0.10
CA PRO A 83 4.65 11.29 -0.89
C PRO A 83 5.87 11.50 0.02
N THR A 84 6.97 10.82 -0.23
CA THR A 84 8.16 10.83 0.63
C THR A 84 9.44 11.00 -0.17
N LYS A 85 10.36 11.81 0.37
CA LYS A 85 11.56 12.25 -0.37
C LYS A 85 12.60 11.13 -0.55
N ASN A 86 12.76 10.28 0.45
CA ASN A 86 13.77 9.22 0.47
C ASN A 86 13.34 8.08 1.39
N ILE A 87 14.13 7.01 1.38
CA ILE A 87 13.84 5.79 2.14
C ILE A 87 13.79 6.03 3.65
N ASN A 88 14.63 6.88 4.22
CA ASN A 88 14.61 7.13 5.67
C ASN A 88 13.32 7.84 6.09
N ALA A 89 12.88 8.85 5.33
CA ALA A 89 11.59 9.52 5.59
C ALA A 89 10.40 8.54 5.45
N LEU A 90 10.47 7.58 4.52
CA LEU A 90 9.47 6.52 4.42
C LEU A 90 9.45 5.68 5.71
N LEU A 91 10.60 5.17 6.15
CA LEU A 91 10.72 4.23 7.27
C LEU A 91 10.46 4.85 8.66
N GLU A 92 10.91 6.09 8.86
CA GLU A 92 10.93 6.75 10.17
C GLU A 92 9.73 7.66 10.41
N GLU A 93 9.13 8.20 9.35
CA GLU A 93 8.02 9.15 9.47
C GLU A 93 6.71 8.56 8.92
N THR A 94 6.75 8.05 7.69
CA THR A 94 5.52 7.68 6.97
C THR A 94 4.94 6.34 7.39
N LEU A 95 5.76 5.30 7.48
CA LEU A 95 5.28 3.98 7.92
C LEU A 95 4.69 4.02 9.34
N PRO A 96 5.31 4.69 10.33
CA PRO A 96 4.69 4.84 11.65
C PRO A 96 3.30 5.47 11.61
N VAL A 97 3.10 6.55 10.85
CA VAL A 97 1.78 7.20 10.71
C VAL A 97 0.77 6.26 10.06
N VAL A 98 1.17 5.51 9.04
CA VAL A 98 0.31 4.52 8.38
C VAL A 98 -0.09 3.40 9.35
N MET A 99 0.83 2.95 10.20
CA MET A 99 0.59 1.90 11.19
C MET A 99 -0.30 2.39 12.33
N GLU A 100 -0.12 3.62 12.79
CA GLU A 100 -1.01 4.27 13.75
C GLU A 100 -2.45 4.35 13.21
N ARG A 101 -2.64 4.80 11.96
CA ARG A 101 -3.95 4.83 11.29
C ARG A 101 -4.59 3.45 11.16
N THR A 102 -3.78 2.45 10.88
CA THR A 102 -4.23 1.06 10.82
C THR A 102 -4.69 0.58 12.20
N ALA A 103 -3.91 0.84 13.25
CA ALA A 103 -4.25 0.46 14.62
C ALA A 103 -5.54 1.14 15.11
N GLU A 104 -5.73 2.44 14.83
CA GLU A 104 -6.96 3.20 15.13
C GLU A 104 -8.22 2.58 14.52
N LYS A 105 -8.09 1.74 13.47
CA LYS A 105 -9.22 1.24 12.67
C LYS A 105 -9.46 -0.27 12.76
N GLY A 106 -8.70 -1.00 13.58
CA GLY A 106 -8.89 -2.45 13.77
C GLY A 106 -7.69 -3.31 13.38
N GLY A 107 -6.56 -2.69 13.02
CA GLY A 107 -5.22 -3.29 13.13
C GLY A 107 -4.78 -4.21 11.99
N LEU A 108 -5.69 -4.94 11.34
CA LEU A 108 -5.32 -5.84 10.24
C LEU A 108 -5.12 -5.09 8.93
N CYS A 109 -3.89 -5.07 8.43
CA CYS A 109 -3.54 -4.41 7.18
C CYS A 109 -2.68 -5.31 6.29
N MET A 110 -2.97 -5.24 5.00
CA MET A 110 -2.13 -5.82 3.97
C MET A 110 -1.17 -4.79 3.39
N PHE A 111 0.01 -5.25 3.03
CA PHE A 111 1.04 -4.43 2.39
C PHE A 111 1.32 -4.96 0.98
N LEU A 112 1.25 -4.07 0.00
CA LEU A 112 1.78 -4.30 -1.33
C LEU A 112 2.99 -3.38 -1.48
N VAL A 113 4.17 -3.97 -1.55
CA VAL A 113 5.44 -3.24 -1.66
C VAL A 113 5.99 -3.49 -3.06
N ALA A 114 5.89 -2.49 -3.93
CA ALA A 114 6.43 -2.54 -5.29
C ALA A 114 7.49 -1.45 -5.42
N VAL A 115 8.71 -1.82 -5.05
CA VAL A 115 9.89 -0.96 -5.00
C VAL A 115 11.10 -1.71 -5.56
N THR A 116 12.21 -1.01 -5.79
CA THR A 116 13.50 -1.61 -6.14
C THR A 116 13.92 -2.62 -5.06
N PRO A 117 14.47 -3.80 -5.43
CA PRO A 117 14.81 -4.85 -4.45
C PRO A 117 15.67 -4.39 -3.27
N GLU A 118 16.54 -3.39 -3.48
CA GLU A 118 17.38 -2.80 -2.42
C GLU A 118 16.59 -2.15 -1.27
N TYR A 119 15.39 -1.66 -1.52
CA TYR A 119 14.52 -1.04 -0.51
C TYR A 119 13.54 -2.03 0.10
N GLN A 120 13.21 -3.09 -0.64
CA GLN A 120 12.14 -4.00 -0.27
C GLN A 120 12.39 -4.67 1.08
N GLU A 121 13.60 -5.20 1.31
CA GLU A 121 13.96 -5.84 2.57
C GLU A 121 13.84 -4.88 3.76
N ARG A 122 14.42 -3.68 3.64
CA ARG A 122 14.36 -2.64 4.68
C ARG A 122 12.93 -2.21 5.02
N ILE A 123 12.05 -2.12 4.01
CA ILE A 123 10.64 -1.78 4.21
C ILE A 123 9.92 -2.92 4.93
N LEU A 124 10.13 -4.17 4.52
CA LEU A 124 9.49 -5.33 5.13
C LEU A 124 9.94 -5.53 6.59
N GLU A 125 11.23 -5.37 6.88
CA GLU A 125 11.76 -5.39 8.25
C GLU A 125 11.09 -4.33 9.12
N ARG A 126 11.03 -3.10 8.63
CA ARG A 126 10.41 -2.00 9.37
C ARG A 126 8.91 -2.21 9.59
N LEU A 127 8.20 -2.75 8.61
CA LEU A 127 6.79 -3.10 8.76
C LEU A 127 6.61 -4.19 9.82
N ALA A 128 7.50 -5.19 9.87
CA ALA A 128 7.47 -6.23 10.90
C ALA A 128 7.74 -5.67 12.30
N GLU A 129 8.65 -4.71 12.45
CA GLU A 129 8.91 -4.02 13.72
C GLU A 129 7.72 -3.19 14.20
N LEU A 130 7.00 -2.55 13.27
CA LEU A 130 5.85 -1.69 13.58
C LEU A 130 4.56 -2.47 13.80
N GLN A 131 4.49 -3.74 13.37
CA GLN A 131 3.34 -4.58 13.68
C GLN A 131 3.32 -4.86 15.19
N PRO A 132 2.17 -4.68 15.86
CA PRO A 132 2.06 -5.02 17.27
C PRO A 132 2.39 -6.51 17.42
N THR A 133 3.43 -6.81 18.18
CA THR A 133 3.69 -8.17 18.63
C THR A 133 2.49 -8.59 19.47
N VAL A 134 1.74 -9.57 18.98
CA VAL A 134 0.68 -10.18 19.76
C VAL A 134 1.35 -10.73 21.03
N GLY A 135 1.07 -10.11 22.18
CA GLY A 135 1.61 -10.52 23.47
C GLY A 135 2.57 -9.51 24.11
N SER A 136 2.04 -8.40 24.62
CA SER A 136 2.51 -7.87 25.91
C SER A 136 1.25 -7.71 26.76
N CYS A 137 1.21 -8.52 27.82
CA CYS A 137 0.08 -8.78 28.70
C CYS A 137 -0.58 -7.52 29.29
#